data_AF-A0A6L5HZG1-F1
#
_entry.id   AF-A0A6L5HZG1-F1
#
_cell.length_a   1.000
_cell.length_b   1.000
_cell.length_c   1.000
_cell.angle_alpha   90.00
_cell.angle_beta   90.00
_cell.angle_gamma   90.00
#
_symmetry.space_group_name_H-M   'P 1'
#
loop_
_entity.id
_entity.type
_entity.pdbx_description
1 polymer ?
#
loop_
_entity_poly.entity_id
_entity_poly.type
_entity_poly.pdbx_seq_one_letter_code
_entity_poly.pdbx_strand_id
1 'polypeptide(L)'
;MNARCATLLAALCLTERCIAGDAPAFLSEATATLQTRNYYFQRNYSDIRGTERSKAEEWAQGFIFNFKSGYTPGSLGLGVDATATLGIKLDSGPGRVGVGLLPVQDDGHPADEYSRLGGAR
;
A
#
# COMPACT_ATOMS: atom_id res chain seq x y z
N MET A 1 -27.49 -43.38 39.14
CA MET A 1 -26.35 -44.07 39.80
C MET A 1 -26.19 -45.39 39.08
N ASN A 2 -25.22 -45.65 38.20
CA ASN A 2 -23.79 -45.41 38.32
C ASN A 2 -23.10 -45.19 36.95
N ALA A 3 -22.20 -44.20 36.91
CA ALA A 3 -21.25 -43.95 35.83
C ALA A 3 -19.98 -44.78 36.03
N ARG A 4 -19.43 -45.39 34.97
CA ARG A 4 -18.00 -45.72 34.79
C ARG A 4 -17.70 -45.68 33.28
N CYS A 5 -16.92 -44.70 32.82
CA CYS A 5 -15.50 -44.87 32.52
C CYS A 5 -15.32 -45.50 31.12
N ALA A 6 -15.50 -44.78 30.00
CA ALA A 6 -14.55 -43.80 29.45
C ALA A 6 -13.11 -44.31 29.42
N THR A 7 -12.73 -45.19 28.48
CA THR A 7 -11.34 -45.27 27.98
C THR A 7 -11.23 -46.10 26.68
N LEU A 8 -10.32 -45.67 25.79
CA LEU A 8 -9.82 -46.34 24.58
C LEU A 8 -10.61 -46.14 23.26
N LEU A 9 -10.71 -44.88 22.83
CA LEU A 9 -10.66 -44.55 21.41
C LEU A 9 -9.53 -43.53 21.18
N ALA A 10 -8.30 -43.98 21.39
CA ALA A 10 -7.10 -43.17 21.20
C ALA A 10 -6.02 -44.05 20.59
N ALA A 11 -5.91 -44.04 19.25
CA ALA A 11 -4.70 -44.27 18.47
C ALA A 11 -5.06 -44.74 17.05
N LEU A 12 -5.43 -43.81 16.15
CA LEU A 12 -5.01 -43.84 14.74
C LEU A 12 -5.40 -42.51 14.08
N CYS A 13 -4.59 -42.04 13.14
CA CYS A 13 -4.64 -40.73 12.46
C CYS A 13 -3.98 -39.55 13.20
N LEU A 14 -2.76 -39.77 13.68
CA LEU A 14 -1.72 -38.76 13.48
C LEU A 14 -1.02 -39.07 12.15
N THR A 15 -0.65 -38.00 11.45
CA THR A 15 0.19 -37.92 10.24
C THR A 15 -0.44 -38.39 8.94
N GLU A 16 -1.24 -37.52 8.33
CA GLU A 16 -1.37 -37.40 6.87
C GLU A 16 -2.04 -36.04 6.57
N ARG A 17 -1.30 -34.94 6.74
CA ARG A 17 -1.65 -33.71 6.02
C ARG A 17 -0.87 -33.76 4.72
N CYS A 18 -1.58 -34.16 3.67
CA CYS A 18 -1.16 -34.11 2.29
C CYS A 18 -0.49 -32.76 2.02
N ILE A 19 0.79 -32.77 1.64
CA ILE A 19 1.39 -31.65 0.91
C ILE A 19 0.82 -31.78 -0.50
N ALA A 20 -0.43 -31.35 -0.66
CA ALA A 20 -1.02 -31.17 -1.97
C ALA A 20 -0.30 -29.98 -2.60
N GLY A 21 0.36 -30.24 -3.74
CA GLY A 21 0.97 -29.22 -4.58
C GLY A 21 -0.08 -28.37 -5.28
N ASP A 22 -0.88 -27.65 -4.51
CA ASP A 22 -1.49 -26.40 -4.94
C ASP A 22 -0.44 -25.30 -4.80
N ALA A 23 -0.53 -24.23 -5.60
CA ALA A 23 0.27 -23.04 -5.34
C ALA A 23 0.15 -22.70 -3.84
N PRO A 24 1.25 -22.37 -3.13
CA PRO A 24 1.17 -22.11 -1.71
C PRO A 24 0.06 -21.08 -1.48
N ALA A 25 -0.87 -21.32 -0.55
CA ALA A 25 -2.04 -20.45 -0.32
C ALA A 25 -1.68 -18.95 -0.19
N PHE A 26 -0.42 -18.70 0.17
CA PHE A 26 0.26 -17.42 0.11
C PHE A 26 0.14 -16.65 -1.22
N LEU A 27 0.24 -17.33 -2.38
CA LEU A 27 0.12 -16.72 -3.70
C LEU A 27 -1.28 -16.88 -4.29
N SER A 28 -1.98 -17.98 -3.99
CA SER A 28 -3.33 -18.21 -4.56
C SER A 28 -4.34 -17.19 -4.05
N GLU A 29 -4.20 -16.76 -2.79
CA GLU A 29 -5.04 -15.73 -2.17
C GLU A 29 -4.44 -14.32 -2.28
N ALA A 30 -3.36 -14.15 -3.06
CA ALA A 30 -2.73 -12.85 -3.19
C ALA A 30 -3.59 -11.90 -4.04
N THR A 31 -3.70 -10.65 -3.60
CA THR A 31 -4.37 -9.58 -4.35
C THR A 31 -3.38 -8.47 -4.68
N ALA A 32 -3.38 -8.04 -5.94
CA ALA A 32 -2.62 -6.89 -6.39
C ALA A 32 -3.57 -5.85 -6.99
N THR A 33 -3.40 -4.59 -6.62
CA THR A 33 -4.14 -3.46 -7.19
C THR A 33 -3.16 -2.40 -7.67
N LEU A 34 -3.39 -1.91 -8.88
CA LEU A 34 -2.68 -0.75 -9.42
C LEU A 34 -3.68 0.37 -9.63
N GLN A 35 -3.53 1.45 -8.88
CA GLN A 35 -4.31 2.66 -9.03
C GLN A 35 -3.49 3.72 -9.77
N THR A 36 -4.02 4.20 -10.88
CA THR A 36 -3.47 5.36 -11.60
C THR A 36 -4.31 6.60 -11.23
N ARG A 37 -3.67 7.65 -10.71
CA ARG A 37 -4.35 8.92 -10.39
C ARG A 37 -3.73 10.05 -11.19
N ASN A 38 -4.47 10.59 -12.14
CA ASN A 38 -4.15 11.90 -12.69
C ASN A 38 -4.81 12.98 -11.83
N TYR A 39 -4.04 13.94 -11.32
CA TYR A 39 -4.59 14.95 -10.42
C TYR A 39 -4.01 16.33 -10.71
N TYR A 40 -4.89 17.25 -11.09
CA TYR A 40 -4.62 18.67 -11.26
C TYR A 40 -5.25 19.42 -10.10
N PHE A 41 -4.48 20.28 -9.44
CA PHE A 41 -4.97 21.12 -8.36
C PHE A 41 -4.47 22.55 -8.51
N GLN A 42 -5.39 23.50 -8.42
CA GLN A 42 -5.10 24.92 -8.45
C GLN A 42 -5.85 25.63 -7.32
N ARG A 43 -5.14 26.48 -6.59
CA ARG A 43 -5.69 27.38 -5.59
C ARG A 43 -5.20 28.80 -5.85
N ASN A 44 -6.15 29.73 -5.98
CA ASN A 44 -5.86 31.15 -6.01
C ASN A 44 -6.07 31.73 -4.60
N TYR A 45 -5.16 32.59 -4.15
CA TYR A 45 -5.25 33.26 -2.86
C TYR A 45 -5.67 34.71 -3.08
N SER A 46 -6.88 35.05 -2.67
CA SER A 46 -7.55 36.29 -3.05
C SER A 46 -7.36 37.47 -2.09
N ASP A 47 -6.50 37.36 -1.07
CA ASP A 47 -6.30 38.43 -0.07
C ASP A 47 -4.84 38.55 0.40
N ILE A 48 -3.89 38.27 -0.50
CA ILE A 48 -2.47 38.32 -0.17
C ILE A 48 -1.89 39.68 -0.55
N ARG A 49 -1.30 40.37 0.43
CA ARG A 49 -0.56 41.64 0.25
C ARG A 49 0.93 41.40 0.49
N GLY A 50 1.78 41.66 -0.51
CA GLY A 50 3.25 41.56 -0.38
C GLY A 50 3.87 40.50 -1.31
N THR A 51 5.04 39.96 -0.92
CA THR A 51 5.81 38.93 -1.67
C THR A 51 5.29 37.50 -1.47
N GLU A 52 4.16 37.35 -0.78
CA GLU A 52 3.52 36.06 -0.53
C GLU A 52 2.83 35.52 -1.80
N ARG A 53 2.71 34.20 -1.88
CA ARG A 53 2.34 33.46 -3.09
C ARG A 53 0.86 33.63 -3.45
N SER A 54 0.55 34.34 -4.54
CA SER A 54 -0.84 34.59 -4.99
C SER A 54 -1.56 33.38 -5.61
N LYS A 55 -0.82 32.34 -6.04
CA LYS A 55 -1.38 31.14 -6.68
C LYS A 55 -0.52 29.91 -6.38
N ALA A 56 -1.15 28.77 -6.11
CA ALA A 56 -0.52 27.46 -6.08
C ALA A 56 -1.19 26.54 -7.11
N GLU A 57 -0.38 25.82 -7.88
CA GLU A 57 -0.80 24.98 -9.01
C GLU A 57 0.18 23.83 -9.19
N GLU A 58 -0.33 22.61 -9.11
CA GLU A 58 0.42 21.38 -9.36
C GLU A 58 -0.45 20.42 -10.18
N TRP A 59 0.16 19.80 -11.20
CA TRP A 59 -0.39 18.70 -11.97
C TRP A 59 0.57 17.53 -11.90
N ALA A 60 0.06 16.37 -11.48
CA ALA A 60 0.85 15.17 -11.36
C ALA A 60 0.07 13.92 -11.77
N GLN A 61 0.83 12.91 -12.19
CA GLN A 61 0.37 11.55 -12.38
C GLN A 61 0.94 10.67 -11.26
N GLY A 62 0.05 10.06 -10.48
CA GLY A 62 0.38 9.09 -9.45
C GLY A 62 0.09 7.65 -9.88
N PHE A 63 0.92 6.73 -9.40
CA PHE A 63 0.73 5.30 -9.47
C PHE A 63 0.85 4.74 -8.06
N ILE A 64 -0.18 4.03 -7.60
CA ILE A 64 -0.17 3.38 -6.30
C ILE A 64 -0.39 1.89 -6.55
N PHE A 65 0.64 1.12 -6.28
CA PHE A 65 0.59 -0.33 -6.33
C PHE A 65 0.46 -0.88 -4.91
N ASN A 66 -0.58 -1.66 -4.66
CA ASN A 66 -0.73 -2.39 -3.41
C ASN A 66 -0.74 -3.88 -3.72
N PHE A 67 0.08 -4.62 -2.99
CA PHE A 67 0.15 -6.07 -3.01
C PHE A 67 -0.16 -6.60 -1.61
N LYS A 68 -1.02 -7.59 -1.53
CA LYS A 68 -1.33 -8.33 -0.30
C LYS A 68 -1.18 -9.80 -0.60
N SER A 69 -0.34 -10.51 0.13
CA SER A 69 -0.26 -11.96 0.01
C SER A 69 -1.41 -12.63 0.75
N GLY A 70 -1.69 -13.88 0.39
CA GLY A 70 -2.38 -14.81 1.27
C GLY A 70 -1.54 -15.18 2.49
N TYR A 71 -2.09 -16.04 3.35
CA TYR A 71 -1.38 -16.62 4.47
C TYR A 71 -0.75 -17.96 4.12
N THR A 72 0.45 -18.23 4.63
CA THR A 72 1.07 -19.56 4.51
C THR A 72 0.23 -20.64 5.20
N PRO A 73 0.05 -21.83 4.59
CA PRO A 73 -0.62 -22.95 5.25
C PRO A 73 0.15 -23.40 6.51
N GLY A 74 -0.54 -23.59 7.62
CA GLY A 74 0.06 -24.05 8.87
C GLY A 74 -0.75 -23.67 10.10
N SER A 75 -0.29 -24.07 11.28
CA SER A 75 -0.86 -23.59 12.56
C SER A 75 -0.61 -22.10 12.80
N LEU A 76 0.42 -21.54 12.15
CA LEU A 76 0.71 -20.11 12.12
C LEU A 76 0.76 -19.66 10.65
N GLY A 77 -0.16 -18.76 10.27
CA GLY A 77 -0.17 -18.15 8.95
C GLY A 77 0.75 -16.93 8.91
N LEU A 78 1.65 -16.88 7.93
CA LEU A 78 2.48 -15.71 7.64
C LEU A 78 1.99 -15.04 6.36
N GLY A 79 1.81 -13.72 6.41
CA GLY A 79 1.39 -12.88 5.29
C GLY A 79 2.29 -11.65 5.16
N VAL A 80 2.29 -11.04 3.98
CA VAL A 80 3.05 -9.83 3.65
C VAL A 80 2.15 -8.88 2.88
N ASP A 81 2.08 -7.63 3.35
CA ASP A 81 1.46 -6.53 2.63
C ASP A 81 2.55 -5.54 2.19
N ALA A 82 2.48 -5.06 0.95
CA ALA A 82 3.40 -4.07 0.40
C ALA A 82 2.64 -3.00 -0.39
N THR A 83 3.05 -1.74 -0.21
CA THR A 83 2.52 -0.60 -0.95
C THR A 83 3.68 0.18 -1.57
N ALA A 84 3.66 0.34 -2.89
CA ALA A 84 4.57 1.21 -3.63
C ALA A 84 3.79 2.38 -4.22
N THR A 85 4.35 3.58 -4.12
CA THR A 85 3.80 4.80 -4.72
C THR A 85 4.87 5.43 -5.59
N LEU A 86 4.48 5.87 -6.79
CA LEU A 86 5.28 6.68 -7.70
C LEU A 86 4.45 7.90 -8.09
N GLY A 87 5.03 9.09 -8.04
CA GLY A 87 4.44 10.31 -8.54
C GLY A 87 5.35 10.95 -9.58
N ILE A 88 4.77 11.39 -10.69
CA ILE A 88 5.47 12.07 -11.80
C ILE A 88 4.82 13.44 -11.96
N LYS A 89 5.64 14.50 -11.95
CA LYS A 89 5.22 15.87 -12.23
C LYS A 89 4.89 16.01 -13.71
N LEU A 90 3.70 16.54 -13.98
CA LEU A 90 3.29 16.95 -15.33
C LEU A 90 3.44 18.47 -15.50
N ASP A 91 3.04 19.24 -14.50
CA ASP A 91 3.30 20.69 -14.44
C ASP A 91 3.39 21.17 -13.00
N SER A 92 4.44 21.90 -12.68
CA SER A 92 4.55 22.76 -11.50
C SER A 92 5.82 23.61 -11.63
N GLY A 93 6.07 24.53 -10.69
CA GLY A 93 7.27 25.35 -10.71
C GLY A 93 7.55 26.01 -9.36
N PRO A 94 8.75 26.62 -9.22
CA PRO A 94 9.05 27.45 -8.06
C PRO A 94 7.98 28.56 -7.99
N GLY A 95 7.44 28.82 -6.81
CA GLY A 95 6.31 29.74 -6.67
C GLY A 95 4.92 29.16 -6.96
N ARG A 96 4.78 27.93 -7.48
CA ARG A 96 3.50 27.24 -7.71
C ARG A 96 3.27 25.99 -6.84
N VAL A 97 4.29 25.50 -6.15
CA VAL A 97 4.20 24.42 -5.15
C VAL A 97 3.25 24.65 -3.93
N GLY A 98 3.09 23.65 -3.08
CA GLY A 98 2.51 23.78 -1.74
C GLY A 98 1.06 23.31 -1.61
N VAL A 99 0.56 22.57 -2.61
CA VAL A 99 -0.76 21.94 -2.56
C VAL A 99 -0.69 20.46 -2.15
N GLY A 100 0.53 19.93 -2.01
CA GLY A 100 0.79 18.63 -1.41
C GLY A 100 0.75 17.45 -2.39
N LEU A 101 0.77 17.70 -3.71
CA LEU A 101 0.85 16.62 -4.70
C LEU A 101 2.30 16.18 -4.93
N LEU A 102 3.22 17.13 -4.91
CA LEU A 102 4.64 16.92 -5.15
C LEU A 102 5.46 17.30 -3.92
N PRO A 103 6.50 16.52 -3.56
CA PRO A 103 7.44 16.95 -2.55
C PRO A 103 8.23 18.16 -3.05
N VAL A 104 8.50 19.08 -2.12
CA VAL A 104 9.32 20.27 -2.37
C VAL A 104 10.74 19.96 -1.94
N GLN A 105 11.70 20.23 -2.82
CA GLN A 105 13.12 20.06 -2.56
C GLN A 105 13.69 21.27 -1.79
N ASP A 106 14.92 21.15 -1.30
CA ASP A 106 15.57 22.19 -0.48
C ASP A 106 15.77 23.52 -1.23
N ASP A 107 15.79 23.47 -2.56
CA ASP A 107 15.87 24.64 -3.46
C ASP A 107 14.49 25.32 -3.70
N GLY A 108 13.41 24.78 -3.12
CA GLY A 108 12.05 25.28 -3.29
C GLY A 108 11.37 24.84 -4.58
N HIS A 109 12.00 23.98 -5.39
CA HIS A 109 11.41 23.43 -6.60
C HIS A 109 10.62 22.14 -6.31
N PRO A 110 9.50 21.91 -7.02
CA PRO A 110 8.80 20.64 -6.95
C PRO A 110 9.65 19.55 -7.63
N ALA A 111 9.80 18.41 -6.97
CA ALA A 111 10.47 17.26 -7.56
C ALA A 111 9.80 16.84 -8.89
N ASP A 112 10.59 16.44 -9.87
CA ASP A 112 10.09 15.90 -11.13
C ASP A 112 9.40 14.55 -10.94
N GLU A 113 9.90 13.76 -9.99
CA GLU A 113 9.34 12.49 -9.61
C GLU A 113 9.59 12.19 -8.14
N TYR A 114 8.78 11.31 -7.56
CA TYR A 114 9.05 10.75 -6.24
C TYR A 114 8.52 9.33 -6.14
N SER A 115 9.16 8.53 -5.30
CA SER A 115 8.67 7.20 -4.97
C SER A 115 8.70 6.95 -3.48
N ARG A 116 7.80 6.09 -3.01
CA ARG A 116 7.76 5.59 -1.64
C ARG A 116 7.40 4.11 -1.64
N LEU A 117 8.03 3.34 -0.79
CA LEU A 117 7.72 1.93 -0.56
C LEU A 117 7.44 1.74 0.93
N GLY A 118 6.37 1.02 1.24
CA GLY A 118 5.97 0.65 2.60
C GLY A 118 5.59 -0.81 2.66
N GLY A 119 5.77 -1.42 3.82
CA GLY A 119 5.38 -2.79 4.11
C GLY A 119 4.54 -2.86 5.38
N ALA A 120 3.58 -3.76 5.39
CA ALA A 120 2.71 -4.07 6.52
C ALA A 120 2.48 -5.60 6.59
N ARG A 121 1.52 -6.03 7.41
CA ARG A 121 1.20 -7.44 7.67
C ARG A 121 -0.28 -7.61 7.97
#